data_AF-A0A0K2LDY1-F1
#
_entry.id   AF-A0A0K2LDY1-F1
#
_cell.length_a   1.000
_cell.length_b   1.000
_cell.length_c   1.000
_cell.angle_alpha   90.00
_cell.angle_beta   90.00
_cell.angle_gamma   90.00
#
_symmetry.space_group_name_H-M   'P 1'
#
loop_
_entity.id
_entity.type
_entity.pdbx_description
1 polymer ?
#
loop_
_entity_poly.entity_id
_entity_poly.type
_entity_poly.pdbx_seq_one_letter_code
_entity_poly.pdbx_strand_id
1 'polypeptide(L)'
;MDNDSNLIMHQNKTSEDFDIVIDDHGSQKTEAIYQQNESEGKVYQDLDNLLQHHKYENAIRYVYDQKFELERGSYYQLGEWLVKRLQADKDIDPALLSDFVTNMNKYK
;
A
#
# COMPACT_ATOMS: atom_id res chain seq x y z
N MET A 1 15.35 -1.61 -46.65
CA MET A 1 14.54 -1.95 -47.82
C MET A 1 14.28 -3.44 -47.71
N ASP A 2 13.16 -3.95 -47.22
CA ASP A 2 11.85 -3.36 -46.96
C ASP A 2 11.15 -4.16 -45.86
N ASN A 3 10.29 -3.45 -45.15
CA ASN A 3 9.51 -3.83 -43.98
C ASN A 3 8.14 -4.32 -44.43
N ASP A 4 7.78 -5.59 -44.23
CA ASP A 4 6.39 -6.04 -44.36
C ASP A 4 6.17 -7.34 -43.58
N SER A 5 6.02 -7.23 -42.25
CA SER A 5 5.29 -8.23 -41.47
C SER A 5 3.89 -7.72 -41.20
N ASN A 6 2.98 -8.23 -42.03
CA ASN A 6 1.55 -8.06 -42.03
C ASN A 6 0.97 -8.49 -40.67
N LEU A 7 0.61 -7.52 -39.82
CA LEU A 7 -0.08 -7.77 -38.55
C LEU A 7 -1.59 -7.60 -38.75
N ILE A 8 -2.29 -8.73 -38.66
CA ILE A 8 -3.76 -8.80 -38.61
C ILE A 8 -4.20 -8.10 -37.32
N MET A 9 -4.84 -6.94 -37.47
CA MET A 9 -5.46 -6.20 -36.37
C MET A 9 -6.75 -6.91 -35.95
N HIS A 10 -6.70 -7.66 -34.85
CA HIS A 10 -7.90 -7.99 -34.07
C HIS A 10 -8.16 -6.88 -33.07
N GLN A 11 -8.95 -5.90 -33.50
CA GLN A 11 -9.52 -4.86 -32.67
C GLN A 11 -10.79 -5.41 -32.01
N ASN A 12 -10.81 -5.56 -30.67
CA ASN A 12 -11.64 -4.71 -29.80
C ASN A 12 -12.02 -5.30 -28.42
N LYS A 13 -11.82 -4.42 -27.42
CA LYS A 13 -12.47 -4.29 -26.10
C LYS A 13 -12.00 -5.31 -25.06
N THR A 14 -11.23 -4.89 -24.05
CA THR A 14 -11.69 -3.97 -22.99
C THR A 14 -10.48 -3.33 -22.30
N SER A 15 -10.65 -2.08 -21.90
CA SER A 15 -9.71 -1.19 -21.25
C SER A 15 -9.01 -1.81 -20.03
N GLU A 16 -7.67 -1.80 -20.03
CA GLU A 16 -6.81 -1.47 -18.90
C GLU A 16 -5.36 -1.44 -19.42
N ASP A 17 -4.82 -0.23 -19.46
CA ASP A 17 -3.52 0.14 -19.97
C ASP A 17 -2.42 -0.45 -19.06
N PHE A 18 -1.83 -1.57 -19.48
CA PHE A 18 -0.58 -2.10 -18.93
C PHE A 18 0.46 -2.16 -20.04
N ASP A 19 1.07 -1.01 -20.35
CA ASP A 19 2.26 -0.96 -21.20
C ASP A 19 3.48 -1.26 -20.32
N ILE A 20 3.84 -2.54 -20.20
CA ILE A 20 5.12 -2.96 -19.60
C ILE A 20 6.11 -3.14 -20.75
N VAL A 21 6.88 -2.09 -21.03
CA VAL A 21 8.11 -2.19 -21.82
C VAL A 21 9.16 -2.89 -20.96
N ILE A 22 9.42 -4.17 -21.24
CA ILE A 22 10.54 -4.93 -20.66
C ILE A 22 11.77 -4.69 -21.53
N ASP A 23 12.66 -3.81 -21.09
CA ASP A 23 14.02 -3.72 -21.62
C ASP A 23 14.94 -4.64 -20.79
N ASP A 24 15.55 -5.60 -21.48
CA ASP A 24 16.41 -6.66 -20.95
C ASP A 24 17.80 -6.11 -20.62
N HIS A 25 18.01 -5.61 -19.40
CA HIS A 25 19.34 -5.56 -18.77
C HIS A 25 19.25 -5.18 -17.27
N GLY A 26 19.24 -6.17 -16.36
CA GLY A 26 19.45 -5.91 -14.92
C GLY A 26 18.62 -6.72 -13.94
N SER A 27 18.42 -8.01 -14.21
CA SER A 27 17.67 -8.95 -13.36
C SER A 27 18.36 -9.16 -12.01
N GLN A 28 17.94 -8.41 -10.99
CA GLN A 28 18.08 -8.72 -9.55
C GLN A 28 17.44 -7.65 -8.65
N LYS A 29 17.33 -6.40 -9.12
CA LYS A 29 16.77 -5.29 -8.31
C LYS A 29 15.28 -5.05 -8.52
N THR A 30 14.73 -5.48 -9.65
CA THR A 30 13.36 -5.16 -10.09
C THR A 30 12.29 -5.99 -9.37
N GLU A 31 12.60 -7.23 -9.00
CA GLU A 31 11.67 -8.12 -8.27
C GLU A 31 11.39 -7.59 -6.86
N ALA A 32 12.39 -7.02 -6.18
CA ALA A 32 12.23 -6.45 -4.85
C ALA A 32 11.29 -5.24 -4.84
N ILE A 33 11.34 -4.39 -5.88
CA ILE A 33 10.50 -3.18 -5.98
C ILE A 33 9.04 -3.55 -6.32
N TYR A 34 8.83 -4.58 -7.16
CA TYR A 34 7.49 -5.07 -7.48
C TYR A 34 6.81 -5.72 -6.26
N GLN A 35 7.54 -6.53 -5.49
CA GLN A 35 6.99 -7.13 -4.26
C GLN A 35 6.71 -6.10 -3.16
N GLN A 36 7.54 -5.05 -3.07
CA GLN A 36 7.38 -4.01 -2.05
C GLN A 36 6.14 -3.14 -2.31
N ASN A 37 5.82 -2.81 -3.57
CA ASN A 37 4.61 -2.04 -3.92
C ASN A 37 3.30 -2.84 -3.74
N GLU A 38 3.30 -4.14 -4.04
CA GLU A 38 2.11 -4.99 -3.84
C GLU A 38 1.83 -5.23 -2.35
N SER A 39 2.89 -5.39 -1.56
CA SER A 39 2.81 -5.56 -0.11
C SER A 39 2.27 -4.31 0.58
N GLU A 40 2.72 -3.12 0.18
CA GLU A 40 2.20 -1.86 0.71
C GLU A 40 0.70 -1.70 0.39
N GLY A 41 0.29 -1.98 -0.84
CA GLY A 41 -1.12 -1.92 -1.26
C GLY A 41 -2.02 -2.84 -0.43
N LYS A 42 -1.54 -4.05 -0.11
CA LYS A 42 -2.28 -5.01 0.72
C LYS A 42 -2.44 -4.52 2.17
N VAL A 43 -1.41 -3.94 2.76
CA VAL A 43 -1.46 -3.38 4.14
C VAL A 43 -2.56 -2.32 4.25
N TYR A 44 -2.65 -1.39 3.31
CA TYR A 44 -3.71 -0.37 3.32
C TYR A 44 -5.10 -0.98 3.12
N GLN A 45 -5.23 -2.00 2.27
CA GLN A 45 -6.51 -2.68 2.03
C GLN A 45 -6.99 -3.47 3.26
N ASP A 46 -6.09 -4.22 3.92
CA ASP A 46 -6.39 -4.93 5.16
C ASP A 46 -6.81 -3.96 6.27
N LEU A 47 -6.13 -2.82 6.37
CA LEU A 47 -6.52 -1.75 7.31
C LEU A 47 -7.89 -1.17 6.99
N ASP A 48 -8.18 -0.83 5.73
CA ASP A 48 -9.49 -0.28 5.36
C ASP A 48 -10.61 -1.27 5.70
N ASN A 49 -10.42 -2.56 5.44
CA ASN A 49 -11.36 -3.62 5.84
C ASN A 49 -11.58 -3.65 7.36
N LEU A 50 -10.51 -3.58 8.17
CA LEU A 50 -10.64 -3.52 9.63
C LEU A 50 -11.42 -2.29 10.09
N LEU A 51 -11.19 -1.13 9.47
CA LEU A 51 -11.89 0.11 9.76
C LEU A 51 -13.38 0.05 9.39
N GLN A 52 -13.72 -0.52 8.23
CA GLN A 52 -15.11 -0.74 7.81
C GLN A 52 -15.89 -1.62 8.79
N HIS A 53 -15.21 -2.52 9.50
CA HIS A 53 -15.79 -3.38 10.53
C HIS A 53 -15.65 -2.81 11.96
N HIS A 54 -15.25 -1.55 12.11
CA HIS A 54 -15.01 -0.86 13.38
C HIS A 54 -14.01 -1.60 14.30
N LYS A 55 -13.10 -2.39 13.72
CA LYS A 55 -12.09 -3.16 14.45
C LYS A 55 -10.83 -2.31 14.70
N TYR A 56 -11.00 -1.17 15.37
CA TYR A 56 -9.95 -0.16 15.53
C TYR A 56 -8.70 -0.67 16.27
N GLU A 57 -8.87 -1.44 17.34
CA GLU A 57 -7.75 -2.03 18.09
C GLU A 57 -6.94 -3.00 17.21
N ASN A 58 -7.61 -3.78 16.36
CA ASN A 58 -6.94 -4.70 15.44
C ASN A 58 -6.19 -3.94 14.35
N ALA A 59 -6.75 -2.84 13.82
CA ALA A 59 -6.06 -2.00 12.84
C ALA A 59 -4.79 -1.38 13.43
N ILE A 60 -4.85 -0.88 14.67
CA ILE A 60 -3.68 -0.34 15.38
C ILE A 60 -2.64 -1.44 15.61
N ARG A 61 -3.07 -2.62 16.08
CA ARG A 61 -2.14 -3.74 16.29
C ARG A 61 -1.48 -4.19 14.98
N TYR A 62 -2.24 -4.22 13.89
CA TYR A 62 -1.71 -4.55 12.58
C TYR A 62 -0.60 -3.58 12.15
N VAL A 63 -0.77 -2.27 12.36
CA VAL A 63 0.31 -1.29 12.13
C VAL A 63 1.53 -1.59 13.01
N TYR A 64 1.35 -1.93 14.28
CA TYR A 64 2.49 -2.27 15.15
C TYR A 64 3.26 -3.52 14.70
N ASP A 65 2.60 -4.52 14.11
CA ASP A 65 3.28 -5.68 13.52
C ASP A 65 4.20 -5.27 12.36
N GLN A 66 3.82 -4.24 11.60
CA GLN A 66 4.63 -3.71 10.48
C GLN A 66 5.92 -2.99 10.93
N LYS A 67 6.12 -2.77 12.24
CA LYS A 67 7.28 -2.04 12.78
C LYS A 67 8.63 -2.64 12.36
N PHE A 68 8.71 -3.96 12.23
CA PHE A 68 9.94 -4.65 11.87
C PHE A 68 10.03 -4.97 10.37
N GLU A 69 8.94 -4.79 9.64
CA GLU A 69 8.85 -5.04 8.19
C GLU A 69 9.13 -3.77 7.38
N LEU A 70 8.72 -2.60 7.90
CA LEU A 70 8.88 -1.31 7.25
C LEU A 70 10.09 -0.53 7.76
N GLU A 71 10.67 0.30 6.89
CA GLU A 71 11.63 1.30 7.35
C GLU A 71 10.93 2.33 8.25
N ARG A 72 11.69 3.00 9.12
CA ARG A 72 11.14 3.98 10.07
C ARG A 72 10.25 5.04 9.41
N GLY A 73 10.64 5.55 8.24
CA GLY A 73 9.87 6.52 7.47
C GLY A 73 8.53 5.96 7.00
N SER A 74 8.55 4.83 6.27
CA SER A 74 7.33 4.16 5.79
C SER A 74 6.41 3.72 6.93
N TYR A 75 6.97 3.23 8.04
CA TYR A 75 6.22 2.88 9.25
C TYR A 75 5.51 4.11 9.85
N TYR A 76 6.22 5.24 9.96
CA TYR A 76 5.62 6.48 10.44
C TYR A 76 4.51 6.98 9.49
N GLN A 77 4.73 6.92 8.18
CA GLN A 77 3.73 7.31 7.18
C GLN A 77 2.46 6.44 7.24
N LEU A 78 2.62 5.13 7.41
CA LEU A 78 1.50 4.21 7.62
C LEU A 78 0.71 4.56 8.89
N GLY A 79 1.43 4.86 9.98
CA GLY A 79 0.84 5.32 11.22
C GLY A 79 0.06 6.61 11.07
N GLU A 80 0.64 7.63 10.43
CA GLU A 80 -0.04 8.90 10.16
C GLU A 80 -1.28 8.73 9.27
N TRP A 81 -1.20 7.85 8.27
CA TRP A 81 -2.35 7.51 7.44
C TRP A 81 -3.49 6.93 8.28
N LEU A 82 -3.18 5.97 9.16
CA LEU A 82 -4.19 5.37 10.03
C LEU A 82 -4.77 6.39 11.01
N VAL A 83 -3.95 7.26 11.61
CA VAL A 83 -4.41 8.33 12.51
C VAL A 83 -5.44 9.21 11.81
N LYS A 84 -5.19 9.66 10.58
CA LYS A 84 -6.13 10.51 9.84
C LYS A 84 -7.45 9.81 9.57
N ARG A 85 -7.42 8.51 9.26
CA ARG A 85 -8.63 7.70 9.06
C ARG A 85 -9.43 7.55 10.36
N LEU A 86 -8.76 7.25 11.45
CA LEU A 86 -9.37 7.12 12.77
C LEU A 86 -9.96 8.44 13.28
N GLN A 87 -9.28 9.56 13.05
CA GLN A 87 -9.78 10.91 13.42
C GLN A 87 -11.05 11.32 12.69
N ALA A 88 -11.28 10.78 11.49
CA ALA A 88 -12.50 11.05 10.72
C ALA A 88 -13.71 10.27 11.27
N ASP A 89 -13.46 9.22 12.04
CA ASP A 89 -14.49 8.39 12.66
C ASP A 89 -14.84 8.92 14.06
N LYS A 90 -16.13 8.98 14.39
CA LYS A 90 -16.60 9.48 15.69
C LYS A 90 -16.80 8.38 16.71
N ASP A 91 -16.78 7.11 16.28
CA ASP A 91 -17.05 5.95 17.13
C ASP A 91 -15.78 5.44 17.83
N ILE A 92 -14.60 5.88 17.38
CA ILE A 92 -13.34 5.47 18.01
C ILE A 92 -13.20 6.04 19.42
N ASP A 93 -12.72 5.19 20.34
CA ASP A 93 -12.31 5.61 21.66
C ASP A 93 -11.16 6.65 21.60
N PRO A 94 -11.36 7.85 22.16
CA PRO A 94 -10.38 8.92 22.06
C PRO A 94 -9.08 8.62 22.84
N ALA A 95 -9.13 7.78 23.87
CA ALA A 95 -7.92 7.39 24.61
C ALA A 95 -7.07 6.44 23.78
N LEU A 96 -7.69 5.48 23.09
CA LEU A 96 -7.02 4.57 22.16
C LEU A 96 -6.30 5.33 21.03
N LEU A 97 -7.00 6.29 20.40
CA LEU A 97 -6.41 7.13 19.37
C LEU A 97 -5.25 7.99 19.90
N SER A 98 -5.42 8.58 21.09
CA SER A 98 -4.37 9.41 21.72
C SER A 98 -3.11 8.59 22.06
N ASP A 99 -3.26 7.37 22.56
CA ASP A 99 -2.12 6.48 22.84
C ASP A 99 -1.38 6.12 21.55
N PHE A 100 -2.13 5.75 20.49
CA PHE A 100 -1.55 5.43 19.20
C PHE A 100 -0.77 6.60 18.60
N VAL A 101 -1.34 7.81 18.61
CA VAL A 101 -0.66 9.04 18.16
C VAL A 101 0.62 9.29 18.95
N THR A 102 0.56 9.15 20.28
CA THR A 102 1.72 9.32 21.17
C THR A 102 2.83 8.33 20.84
N ASN A 103 2.47 7.09 20.49
CA ASN A 103 3.43 6.08 20.09
C ASN A 103 4.05 6.41 18.71
N MET A 104 3.25 6.77 17.71
CA MET A 104 3.74 7.13 16.37
C MET A 104 4.69 8.33 16.41
N ASN A 105 4.44 9.32 17.27
CA ASN A 105 5.33 10.49 17.42
C ASN A 105 6.76 10.15 17.86
N LYS A 106 7.01 8.95 18.40
CA LYS A 106 8.38 8.48 18.72
C LYS A 106 9.22 8.18 17.48
N TYR A 107 8.56 8.00 16.32
CA TYR A 107 9.18 7.61 15.05
C TYR A 107 9.24 8.74 14.03
N LYS A 108 8.60 9.88 14.32
CA LYS A 108 8.81 11.16 13.63
C LYS A 108 10.29 11.56 13.64
#